data_AF-A0A662K6J4-F1
#
_entry.id   AF-A0A662K6J4-F1
#
_cell.length_a   1.000
_cell.length_b   1.000
_cell.length_c   1.000
_cell.angle_alpha   90.00
_cell.angle_beta   90.00
_cell.angle_gamma   90.00
#
_symmetry.space_group_name_H-M   'P 1'
#
loop_
_entity.id
_entity.type
_entity.pdbx_description
1 polymer ?
#
loop_
_entity_poly.entity_id
_entity_poly.type
_entity_poly.pdbx_seq_one_letter_code
_entity_poly.pdbx_strand_id
1 'polypeptide(L)'
;MGSKENHFKLYKKFKNDAENINNFEGTRVEAYFLSAYHLIESCAAQERVHINKHQHLRSILIKNEFIFKNKTDEIWKNFQKIENQLRPKFTYGFSWTEIDMKNVKTCYKTIEKICLEKLGENIN
;
A
#
# COMPACT_ATOMS: atom_id res chain seq x y z
N MET A 1 -18.59 -3.30 -1.12
CA MET A 1 -17.67 -2.81 -0.06
C MET A 1 -17.12 -4.02 0.68
N GLY A 2 -15.82 -4.04 1.00
CA GLY A 2 -15.18 -5.13 1.73
C GLY A 2 -15.10 -4.85 3.23
N SER A 3 -15.08 -5.89 4.06
CA SER A 3 -14.79 -5.74 5.50
C SER A 3 -13.29 -5.55 5.75
N LYS A 4 -12.94 -5.11 6.97
CA LYS A 4 -11.54 -5.07 7.46
C LYS A 4 -10.82 -6.40 7.15
N GLU A 5 -11.43 -7.52 7.52
CA GLU A 5 -10.84 -8.86 7.39
C GLU A 5 -10.62 -9.24 5.92
N ASN A 6 -11.55 -8.87 5.03
CA ASN A 6 -11.42 -9.14 3.60
C ASN A 6 -10.28 -8.34 2.99
N HIS A 7 -10.14 -7.06 3.37
CA HIS A 7 -9.03 -6.22 2.95
C HIS A 7 -7.69 -6.74 3.49
N PHE A 8 -7.64 -7.17 4.75
CA PHE A 8 -6.44 -7.75 5.32
C PHE A 8 -6.03 -9.09 4.67
N LYS A 9 -7.00 -9.95 4.29
CA LYS A 9 -6.73 -11.16 3.51
C LYS A 9 -6.14 -10.82 2.13
N LEU A 10 -6.69 -9.81 1.45
CA LEU A 10 -6.17 -9.35 0.16
C LEU A 10 -4.76 -8.79 0.29
N TYR A 11 -4.48 -7.98 1.32
CA TYR A 11 -3.13 -7.52 1.66
C TYR A 11 -2.15 -8.70 1.72
N LYS A 12 -2.45 -9.74 2.52
CA LYS A 12 -1.56 -10.92 2.65
C LYS A 12 -1.34 -11.63 1.31
N LYS A 13 -2.40 -11.81 0.52
CA LYS A 13 -2.31 -12.44 -0.80
C LYS A 13 -1.39 -11.66 -1.74
N PHE A 14 -1.60 -10.36 -1.88
CA PHE A 14 -0.78 -9.53 -2.76
C PHE A 14 0.65 -9.35 -2.25
N LYS A 15 0.87 -9.30 -0.92
CA LYS A 15 2.21 -9.31 -0.36
C LYS A 15 2.98 -10.57 -0.78
N ASN A 16 2.37 -11.74 -0.68
CA ASN A 16 2.98 -13.00 -1.09
C ASN A 16 3.38 -12.96 -2.58
N ASP A 17 2.52 -12.43 -3.44
CA ASP A 17 2.82 -12.29 -4.87
C ASP A 17 3.95 -11.26 -5.14
N ALA A 18 4.02 -10.20 -4.35
CA ALA A 18 5.06 -9.17 -4.45
C ALA A 18 6.45 -9.68 -4.03
N GLU A 19 6.48 -10.53 -3.00
CA GLU A 19 7.70 -11.10 -2.43
C GLU A 19 8.20 -12.33 -3.17
N ASN A 20 7.35 -12.99 -3.97
CA ASN A 20 7.75 -14.10 -4.83
C ASN A 20 8.71 -13.65 -5.94
N ILE A 21 9.98 -14.04 -5.80
CA ILE A 21 11.05 -13.68 -6.74
C ILE A 21 10.89 -14.28 -8.14
N ASN A 22 10.07 -15.32 -8.29
CA ASN A 22 9.81 -15.96 -9.58
C ASN A 22 8.82 -15.16 -10.43
N ASN A 23 8.13 -14.17 -9.84
CA ASN A 23 7.26 -13.28 -10.58
C ASN A 23 8.09 -12.20 -11.29
N PHE A 24 7.67 -11.84 -12.51
CA PHE A 24 8.20 -10.69 -13.22
C PHE A 24 8.09 -9.41 -12.37
N GLU A 25 9.06 -8.50 -12.49
CA GLU A 25 9.19 -7.33 -11.63
C GLU A 25 7.99 -6.40 -11.71
N GLY A 26 7.42 -6.21 -12.90
CA GLY A 26 6.18 -5.43 -13.07
C GLY A 26 5.02 -6.01 -12.28
N THR A 27 4.86 -7.34 -12.29
CA THR A 27 3.84 -8.04 -11.49
C THR A 27 4.09 -7.84 -10.00
N ARG A 28 5.34 -7.93 -9.56
CA ARG A 28 5.71 -7.73 -8.15
C ARG A 28 5.43 -6.31 -7.67
N VAL A 29 5.72 -5.30 -8.49
CA VAL A 29 5.44 -3.90 -8.16
C VAL A 29 3.95 -3.61 -8.12
N GLU A 30 3.17 -4.16 -9.06
CA GLU A 30 1.70 -4.08 -9.00
C GLU A 30 1.16 -4.73 -7.73
N ALA A 31 1.69 -5.90 -7.37
CA ALA A 31 1.31 -6.60 -6.16
C ALA A 31 1.68 -5.80 -4.88
N TYR A 32 2.86 -5.16 -4.83
CA TYR A 32 3.19 -4.24 -3.71
C TYR A 32 2.19 -3.07 -3.61
N PHE A 33 1.81 -2.49 -4.75
CA PHE A 33 0.83 -1.40 -4.80
C PHE A 33 -0.54 -1.85 -4.28
N LEU A 34 -1.07 -2.97 -4.79
CA LEU A 34 -2.36 -3.52 -4.36
C LEU A 34 -2.34 -3.98 -2.90
N SER A 35 -1.24 -4.57 -2.45
CA SER A 35 -1.01 -4.96 -1.06
C SER A 35 -1.10 -3.74 -0.13
N ALA A 36 -0.35 -2.67 -0.44
CA ALA A 36 -0.40 -1.43 0.33
C ALA A 36 -1.79 -0.80 0.34
N TYR A 37 -2.47 -0.76 -0.81
CA TYR A 37 -3.82 -0.21 -0.91
C TYR A 37 -4.81 -0.96 0.00
N HIS A 38 -4.81 -2.28 -0.06
CA HIS A 38 -5.72 -3.09 0.76
C HIS A 38 -5.38 -3.05 2.24
N LEU A 39 -4.11 -2.90 2.61
CA LEU A 39 -3.72 -2.73 4.00
C LEU A 39 -4.22 -1.38 4.56
N ILE A 40 -4.14 -0.31 3.77
CA ILE A 40 -4.68 1.00 4.14
C ILE A 40 -6.22 0.96 4.22
N GLU A 41 -6.90 0.31 3.27
CA GLU A 41 -8.36 0.08 3.34
C GLU A 41 -8.76 -0.72 4.58
N SER A 42 -7.95 -1.70 5.00
CA SER A 42 -8.21 -2.45 6.24
C SER A 42 -8.18 -1.54 7.46
N CYS A 43 -7.23 -0.59 7.51
CA CYS A 43 -7.16 0.41 8.59
C CYS A 43 -8.36 1.36 8.56
N ALA A 44 -8.77 1.83 7.38
CA ALA A 44 -9.93 2.69 7.23
C ALA A 44 -11.22 1.97 7.63
N ALA A 45 -11.38 0.71 7.21
CA ALA A 45 -12.55 -0.11 7.50
C ALA A 45 -12.70 -0.42 9.00
N GLN A 46 -11.60 -0.53 9.74
CA GLN A 46 -11.64 -0.64 11.21
C GLN A 46 -12.36 0.55 11.85
N GLU A 47 -12.23 1.72 11.24
CA GLU A 47 -12.84 2.97 11.68
C GLU A 47 -14.16 3.29 10.93
N ARG A 48 -14.74 2.30 10.24
CA ARG A 48 -15.96 2.44 9.43
C ARG A 48 -15.86 3.46 8.29
N VAL A 49 -14.65 3.70 7.79
CA VAL A 49 -14.36 4.54 6.61
C VAL A 49 -14.00 3.64 5.43
N HIS A 50 -14.42 4.02 4.21
CA HIS A 50 -14.12 3.29 2.98
C HIS A 50 -13.50 4.19 1.93
N ILE A 51 -12.36 3.78 1.38
CA ILE A 51 -11.66 4.56 0.36
C ILE A 51 -12.28 4.29 -1.03
N ASN A 52 -12.65 3.03 -1.29
CA ASN A 52 -13.27 2.49 -2.52
C ASN A 52 -12.39 2.49 -3.77
N LYS A 53 -11.62 3.56 -4.00
CA LYS A 53 -10.73 3.72 -5.15
C LYS A 53 -9.41 4.32 -4.71
N HIS A 54 -8.29 3.76 -5.17
CA HIS A 54 -6.95 4.23 -4.80
C HIS A 54 -6.71 5.71 -5.11
N GLN A 55 -7.32 6.25 -6.16
CA GLN A 55 -7.26 7.67 -6.52
C GLN A 55 -7.82 8.59 -5.42
N HIS A 56 -8.76 8.09 -4.60
CA HIS A 56 -9.38 8.87 -3.53
C HIS A 56 -8.59 8.83 -2.22
N LEU A 57 -7.57 7.96 -2.10
CA LEU A 57 -6.86 7.66 -0.86
C LEU A 57 -6.37 8.92 -0.15
N ARG A 58 -5.65 9.80 -0.84
CA ARG A 58 -5.17 11.06 -0.26
C ARG A 58 -6.31 11.89 0.33
N SER A 59 -7.35 12.12 -0.47
CA SER A 59 -8.47 12.99 -0.06
C SER A 59 -9.25 12.43 1.12
N ILE A 60 -9.41 11.10 1.18
CA ILE A 60 -10.16 10.42 2.23
C ILE A 60 -9.34 10.36 3.51
N LEU A 61 -8.04 10.06 3.43
CA LEU A 61 -7.18 10.05 4.60
C LEU A 61 -7.03 11.45 5.22
N ILE A 62 -6.93 12.51 4.41
CA ILE A 62 -6.89 13.89 4.92
C ILE A 62 -8.19 14.25 5.65
N LYS A 63 -9.36 13.88 5.11
CA LYS A 63 -10.66 14.14 5.76
C LYS A 63 -10.89 13.30 7.02
N ASN A 64 -10.16 12.20 7.17
CA ASN A 64 -10.30 11.24 8.26
C ASN A 64 -8.96 11.02 8.94
N GLU A 65 -8.26 12.11 9.29
CA GLU A 65 -6.92 12.05 9.86
C GLU A 65 -6.86 11.22 11.14
N PHE A 66 -7.97 11.08 11.87
CA PHE A 66 -8.05 10.26 13.08
C PHE A 66 -7.67 8.78 12.86
N ILE A 67 -7.74 8.26 11.63
CA ILE A 67 -7.33 6.89 11.30
C ILE A 67 -5.83 6.70 11.59
N PHE A 68 -4.98 7.66 11.24
CA PHE A 68 -3.52 7.55 11.37
C PHE A 68 -2.88 8.70 12.16
N LYS A 69 -3.66 9.68 12.59
CA LYS A 69 -3.27 10.88 13.31
C LYS A 69 -2.10 11.59 12.60
N ASN A 70 -1.00 11.81 13.31
CA ASN A 70 0.22 12.43 12.78
C ASN A 70 0.94 11.62 11.69
N LYS A 71 0.53 10.37 11.43
CA LYS A 71 1.08 9.51 10.36
C LYS A 71 0.30 9.57 9.06
N THR A 72 -0.84 10.26 9.02
CA THR A 72 -1.70 10.39 7.84
C THR A 72 -0.91 10.83 6.60
N ASP A 73 -0.09 11.87 6.77
CA ASP A 73 0.73 12.43 5.70
C ASP A 73 1.79 11.47 5.17
N GLU A 74 2.42 10.73 6.08
CA GLU A 74 3.46 9.77 5.74
C GLU A 74 2.90 8.63 4.89
N ILE A 75 1.68 8.15 5.19
CA ILE A 75 1.03 7.08 4.43
C ILE A 75 0.70 7.52 3.02
N TRP A 76 -0.07 8.62 2.85
CA TRP A 76 -0.54 8.97 1.50
C TRP A 76 0.62 9.42 0.60
N LYS A 77 1.67 10.06 1.13
CA LYS A 77 2.86 10.43 0.36
C LYS A 77 3.61 9.21 -0.15
N ASN A 78 3.84 8.20 0.71
CA ASN A 78 4.50 6.96 0.28
C ASN A 78 3.65 6.19 -0.73
N PHE A 79 2.33 6.13 -0.53
CA PHE A 79 1.42 5.46 -1.46
C PHE A 79 1.43 6.14 -2.84
N GLN A 80 1.30 7.47 -2.88
CA GLN A 80 1.33 8.23 -4.13
C GLN A 80 2.70 8.16 -4.83
N LYS A 81 3.79 8.03 -4.08
CA LYS A 81 5.13 7.81 -4.65
C LYS A 81 5.20 6.46 -5.38
N ILE A 82 4.66 5.39 -4.79
CA ILE A 82 4.53 4.10 -5.47
C ILE A 82 3.66 4.26 -6.72
N GLU A 83 2.46 4.82 -6.56
CA GLU A 83 1.44 4.95 -7.62
C GLU A 83 1.92 5.72 -8.85
N ASN A 84 2.48 6.92 -8.63
CA ASN A 84 2.65 7.91 -9.70
C ASN A 84 4.10 8.06 -10.18
N GLN A 85 5.09 7.62 -9.39
CA GLN A 85 6.51 7.82 -9.73
C GLN A 85 7.24 6.50 -9.99
N LEU A 86 6.98 5.47 -9.19
CA LEU A 86 7.75 4.23 -9.25
C LEU A 86 7.07 3.20 -10.16
N ARG A 87 5.81 2.84 -9.88
CA ARG A 87 5.04 1.85 -10.62
C ARG A 87 5.02 2.06 -12.14
N PRO A 88 4.83 3.29 -12.68
CA PRO A 88 4.80 3.51 -14.13
C PRO A 88 6.08 3.09 -14.87
N LYS A 89 7.24 3.12 -14.19
CA LYS A 89 8.53 2.71 -14.78
C LYS A 89 8.58 1.21 -15.11
N PHE A 90 7.84 0.40 -14.36
CA PHE A 90 7.77 -1.04 -14.54
C PHE A 90 6.67 -1.46 -15.52
N THR A 91 5.56 -0.72 -15.59
CA THR A 91 4.38 -1.11 -16.38
C THR A 91 4.38 -0.57 -17.80
N TYR A 92 4.95 0.61 -18.05
CA TYR A 92 4.86 1.29 -19.34
C TYR A 92 6.22 1.56 -19.98
N GLY A 93 7.26 1.76 -19.18
CA GLY A 93 8.56 2.23 -19.67
C GLY A 93 9.63 1.16 -19.86
N PHE A 94 9.53 0.01 -19.18
CA PHE A 94 10.64 -0.94 -18.99
C PHE A 94 11.97 -0.26 -18.60
N SER A 95 11.91 0.95 -18.04
CA SER A 95 13.05 1.84 -17.78
C SER A 95 13.45 1.79 -16.30
N TRP A 96 13.05 0.72 -15.61
CA TRP A 96 13.25 0.56 -14.19
C TRP A 96 14.67 0.08 -13.90
N THR A 97 15.15 0.43 -12.72
CA THR A 97 16.44 -0.02 -12.17
C THR A 97 16.24 -0.73 -10.84
N GLU A 98 17.23 -1.49 -10.37
CA GLU A 98 17.17 -2.10 -9.04
C GLU A 98 16.93 -1.07 -7.92
N ILE A 99 17.40 0.16 -8.10
CA ILE A 99 17.15 1.28 -7.19
C ILE A 99 15.66 1.62 -7.13
N ASP A 100 14.94 1.57 -8.26
CA ASP A 100 13.50 1.80 -8.29
C ASP A 100 12.74 0.70 -7.52
N MET A 101 13.13 -0.57 -7.69
CA MET A 101 12.54 -1.68 -6.93
C MET A 101 12.83 -1.53 -5.42
N LYS A 102 14.06 -1.14 -5.05
CA LYS A 102 14.42 -0.84 -3.67
C LYS A 102 13.55 0.29 -3.11
N ASN A 103 13.31 1.36 -3.89
CA ASN A 103 12.47 2.47 -3.50
C ASN A 103 10.99 2.06 -3.32
N VAL A 104 10.46 1.17 -4.17
CA VAL A 104 9.11 0.60 -3.98
C VAL A 104 9.04 -0.13 -2.64
N LYS A 105 10.01 -1.01 -2.37
CA LYS A 105 10.07 -1.77 -1.11
C LYS A 105 10.21 -0.86 0.11
N THR A 106 10.99 0.21 0.03
CA THR A 106 11.12 1.18 1.13
C THR A 106 9.79 1.88 1.41
N CYS A 107 9.13 2.43 0.38
CA CYS A 107 7.84 3.09 0.55
C CYS A 107 6.79 2.11 1.11
N TYR A 108 6.76 0.90 0.56
CA TYR A 108 5.86 -0.17 0.99
C TYR A 108 6.08 -0.54 2.47
N LYS A 109 7.34 -0.77 2.88
CA LYS A 109 7.66 -1.13 4.27
C LYS A 109 7.26 -0.04 5.26
N THR A 110 7.39 1.23 4.89
CA THR A 110 6.91 2.33 5.73
C THR A 110 5.39 2.27 5.91
N ILE A 111 4.63 2.09 4.81
CA ILE A 111 3.17 1.93 4.87
C ILE A 111 2.80 0.71 5.72
N GLU A 112 3.44 -0.42 5.44
CA GLU A 112 3.18 -1.70 6.10
C GLU A 112 3.37 -1.60 7.61
N LYS A 113 4.51 -1.06 8.04
CA LYS A 113 4.81 -0.85 9.46
C LYS A 113 3.71 -0.04 10.15
N ILE A 114 3.38 1.15 9.62
CA ILE A 114 2.39 2.05 10.24
C ILE A 114 1.02 1.39 10.31
N CYS A 115 0.61 0.69 9.24
CA CYS A 115 -0.69 0.06 9.19
C CYS A 115 -0.79 -1.15 10.12
N LEU A 116 0.24 -2.01 10.19
CA LEU A 116 0.25 -3.15 11.11
C LEU A 116 0.22 -2.69 12.57
N GLU A 117 0.99 -1.65 12.92
CA GLU A 117 0.91 -0.99 14.24
C GLU A 117 -0.51 -0.51 14.53
N LYS A 118 -1.17 0.16 13.57
CA LYS A 118 -2.55 0.65 13.72
C LYS A 118 -3.58 -0.47 13.92
N LEU A 119 -3.38 -1.61 13.26
CA LEU A 119 -4.26 -2.78 13.34
C LEU A 119 -4.01 -3.63 14.58
N GLY A 120 -2.89 -3.42 15.30
CA GLY A 120 -2.48 -4.25 16.43
C GLY A 120 -1.90 -5.60 16.02
N GLU A 121 -1.33 -5.68 14.81
CA GLU A 121 -0.71 -6.89 14.26
C GLU A 121 0.80 -6.91 14.57
N ASN A 122 1.37 -8.10 14.76
CA ASN A 122 2.80 -8.23 15.04
C ASN A 122 3.65 -7.82 13.83
N ILE A 123 4.67 -7.00 14.08
CA ILE A 123 5.72 -6.66 13.12
C ILE A 123 6.87 -7.64 13.36
N ASN A 124 7.01 -8.64 12.50
CA ASN A 124 8.18 -9.53 12.50
C ASN A 124 9.34 -8.90 11.73
#